data_AF-A0A843T170-F1
#
_entry.id   AF-A0A843T170-F1
#
_cell.length_a   1.000
_cell.length_b   1.000
_cell.length_c   1.000
_cell.angle_alpha   90.00
_cell.angle_beta   90.00
_cell.angle_gamma   90.00
#
_symmetry.space_group_name_H-M   'P 1'
#
loop_
_entity.id
_entity.type
_entity.pdbx_description
1 polymer ?
#
loop_
_entity_poly.entity_id
_entity_poly.type
_entity_poly.pdbx_seq_one_letter_code
_entity_poly.pdbx_strand_id
1 'polypeptide(L)'
;MGLRVAFPNAYPTGYMDRGGRGTRRPGAFPLAAHAAGLLVRTESEVRNFRAVVSGITTETWRQHVDPRAPVVEPVRAGRVLAEIASDHDLTVFAHYDTDLAGHGRDLHRGVVAIERVDAFLGGLVQHLPSDLLLLVTSDHGNLEDTTVGHTSNDVPLLTVGVGGPAAVERIRSIREVTPFVLDLLESRAGRTSLMGSG
;
A
#
# COMPACT_ATOMS: atom_id res chain seq x y z
N MET A 1 -8.31 -16.70 -13.05
CA MET A 1 -8.81 -17.00 -11.68
C MET A 1 -9.90 -15.99 -11.38
N GLY A 2 -11.01 -16.37 -10.74
CA GLY A 2 -12.10 -15.43 -10.43
C GLY A 2 -11.83 -14.53 -9.21
N LEU A 3 -10.57 -14.40 -8.77
CA LEU A 3 -10.19 -13.59 -7.62
C LEU A 3 -10.28 -12.10 -7.98
N ARG A 4 -10.82 -11.31 -7.06
CA ARG A 4 -10.92 -9.86 -7.16
C ARG A 4 -9.67 -9.23 -6.56
N VAL A 5 -8.94 -8.45 -7.35
CA VAL A 5 -7.71 -7.78 -6.91
C VAL A 5 -7.88 -6.28 -7.01
N ALA A 6 -7.44 -5.54 -5.99
CA ALA A 6 -7.43 -4.09 -5.99
C ALA A 6 -6.02 -3.51 -5.84
N PHE A 7 -5.73 -2.51 -6.66
CA PHE A 7 -4.71 -1.52 -6.40
C PHE A 7 -5.42 -0.20 -6.03
N PRO A 8 -5.53 0.14 -4.73
CA PRO A 8 -6.36 1.24 -4.24
C PRO A 8 -5.71 2.62 -4.46
N ASN A 9 -4.42 2.66 -4.78
CA ASN A 9 -3.69 3.89 -5.06
C ASN A 9 -4.33 4.71 -6.20
N ALA A 10 -4.61 5.98 -5.93
CA ALA A 10 -5.07 6.93 -6.94
C ALA A 10 -3.91 7.55 -7.71
N TYR A 11 -4.08 7.71 -9.02
CA TYR A 11 -3.16 8.44 -9.89
C TYR A 11 -3.95 9.39 -10.80
N PRO A 12 -3.42 10.58 -11.14
CA PRO A 12 -4.10 11.52 -12.03
C PRO A 12 -4.44 10.89 -13.38
N THR A 13 -5.54 11.32 -14.00
CA THR A 13 -5.85 10.90 -15.37
C THR A 13 -4.68 11.22 -16.31
N GLY A 14 -4.31 10.23 -17.13
CA GLY A 14 -3.15 10.33 -18.03
C GLY A 14 -1.79 10.17 -17.33
N TYR A 15 -1.73 9.67 -16.09
CA TYR A 15 -0.48 9.44 -15.37
C TYR A 15 0.55 8.64 -16.18
N MET A 16 0.11 7.59 -16.88
CA MET A 16 1.00 6.76 -17.71
C MET A 16 1.41 7.42 -19.02
N ASP A 17 0.65 8.41 -19.50
CA ASP A 17 0.90 9.11 -20.75
C ASP A 17 1.96 10.22 -20.61
N ARG A 18 2.33 10.57 -19.38
CA ARG A 18 3.31 11.62 -19.08
C ARG A 18 4.77 11.21 -19.39
N GLY A 19 5.03 10.36 -20.37
CA GLY A 19 6.34 9.77 -20.70
C GLY A 19 7.24 10.58 -21.66
N GLY A 20 7.40 11.89 -21.46
CA GLY A 20 8.26 12.75 -22.30
C GLY A 20 9.73 12.79 -21.85
N ARG A 21 10.64 13.33 -22.69
CA ARG A 21 12.04 13.58 -22.28
C ARG A 21 12.06 14.44 -21.00
N GLY A 22 12.56 13.89 -19.89
CA GLY A 22 12.66 14.58 -18.59
C GLY A 22 11.62 14.17 -17.54
N THR A 23 10.68 13.29 -17.86
CA THR A 23 9.68 12.80 -16.89
C THR A 23 10.18 11.53 -16.18
N ARG A 24 10.00 11.46 -14.84
CA ARG A 24 10.37 10.28 -14.04
C ARG A 24 9.58 9.06 -14.51
N ARG A 25 10.26 7.91 -14.65
CA ARG A 25 9.61 6.62 -14.91
C ARG A 25 8.64 6.28 -13.76
N PRO A 26 7.50 5.62 -14.04
CA PRO A 26 6.62 5.13 -12.99
C PRO A 26 7.37 4.20 -12.03
N GLY A 27 7.02 4.24 -10.75
CA GLY A 27 7.52 3.29 -9.76
C GLY A 27 7.05 1.85 -10.04
N ALA A 28 7.65 0.88 -9.33
CA ALA A 28 7.37 -0.54 -9.56
C ALA A 28 5.88 -0.91 -9.39
N PHE A 29 5.23 -0.44 -8.32
CA PHE A 29 3.81 -0.71 -8.05
C PHE A 29 2.85 -0.14 -9.11
N PRO A 30 2.89 1.17 -9.47
CA PRO A 30 2.02 1.67 -10.53
C PRO A 30 2.29 1.02 -11.89
N LEU A 31 3.54 0.68 -12.20
CA LEU A 31 3.89 -0.04 -13.43
C LEU A 31 3.26 -1.44 -13.45
N ALA A 32 3.39 -2.20 -12.36
CA ALA A 32 2.78 -3.52 -12.22
C ALA A 32 1.24 -3.46 -12.26
N ALA A 33 0.65 -2.48 -11.56
CA ALA A 33 -0.80 -2.27 -11.58
C ALA A 33 -1.30 -1.90 -12.97
N HIS A 34 -0.56 -1.08 -13.72
CA HIS A 34 -0.91 -0.77 -15.10
C HIS A 34 -0.85 -2.01 -16.00
N ALA A 35 0.22 -2.80 -15.91
CA ALA A 35 0.37 -4.05 -16.66
C ALA A 35 -0.75 -5.06 -16.34
N ALA A 36 -1.26 -5.05 -15.11
CA ALA A 36 -2.38 -5.88 -14.67
C ALA A 36 -3.77 -5.29 -14.99
N GLY A 37 -3.87 -4.10 -15.58
CA GLY A 37 -5.15 -3.40 -15.82
C GLY A 37 -5.84 -2.90 -14.55
N LEU A 38 -5.09 -2.74 -13.44
CA LEU A 38 -5.59 -2.35 -12.11
C LEU A 38 -5.33 -0.88 -11.77
N LEU A 39 -4.58 -0.14 -12.60
CA LEU A 39 -4.32 1.29 -12.43
C LEU A 39 -5.53 2.15 -12.88
N VAL A 40 -6.67 1.95 -12.23
CA VAL A 40 -7.98 2.46 -12.68
C VAL A 40 -8.57 3.55 -11.78
N ARG A 41 -7.90 3.88 -10.66
CA ARG A 41 -8.39 4.83 -9.67
C ARG A 41 -7.83 6.23 -9.93
N THR A 42 -8.73 7.16 -10.22
CA THR A 42 -8.43 8.53 -10.65
C THR A 42 -9.16 9.54 -9.77
N GLU A 43 -9.34 10.77 -10.26
CA GLU A 43 -10.04 11.85 -9.56
C GLU A 43 -11.46 11.46 -9.14
N SER A 44 -12.17 10.69 -9.98
CA SER A 44 -13.52 10.20 -9.68
C SER A 44 -13.53 9.31 -8.44
N GLU A 45 -12.61 8.35 -8.37
CA GLU A 45 -12.58 7.38 -7.28
C GLU A 45 -12.11 8.05 -5.98
N VAL A 46 -11.22 9.05 -6.05
CA VAL A 46 -10.89 9.88 -4.88
C VAL A 46 -12.11 10.67 -4.39
N ARG A 47 -12.87 11.31 -5.29
CA ARG A 47 -14.09 12.05 -4.93
C ARG A 47 -15.16 11.20 -4.28
N ASN A 48 -15.24 9.92 -4.66
CA ASN A 48 -16.25 8.97 -4.18
C ASN A 48 -15.77 8.06 -3.05
N PHE A 49 -14.62 8.35 -2.42
CA PHE A 49 -14.02 7.50 -1.37
C PHE A 49 -13.82 6.04 -1.80
N ARG A 50 -13.46 5.82 -3.08
CA ARG A 50 -13.14 4.50 -3.67
C ARG A 50 -11.66 4.37 -4.04
N ALA A 51 -10.82 5.29 -3.57
CA ALA A 51 -9.37 5.27 -3.73
C ALA A 51 -8.66 5.91 -2.53
N VAL A 52 -7.40 5.54 -2.37
CA VAL A 52 -6.48 6.14 -1.39
C VAL A 52 -5.32 6.77 -2.15
N VAL A 53 -5.00 8.01 -1.84
CA VAL A 53 -3.84 8.70 -2.44
C VAL A 53 -2.55 8.18 -1.81
N SER A 54 -1.45 8.09 -2.57
CA SER A 54 -0.19 7.52 -2.06
C SER A 54 0.36 8.24 -0.83
N GLY A 55 0.11 9.54 -0.71
CA GLY A 55 0.48 10.34 0.46
C GLY A 55 -0.46 10.20 1.66
N ILE A 56 -1.40 9.25 1.61
CA ILE A 56 -2.46 8.96 2.60
C ILE A 56 -3.52 10.07 2.70
N THR A 57 -3.13 11.35 2.81
CA THR A 57 -4.06 12.49 2.85
C THR A 57 -4.24 13.14 1.48
N THR A 58 -5.41 13.71 1.24
CA THR A 58 -5.71 14.39 -0.04
C THR A 58 -5.16 15.81 -0.14
N GLU A 59 -4.33 16.27 0.81
CA GLU A 59 -3.79 17.64 0.80
C GLU A 59 -3.05 17.96 -0.50
N THR A 60 -1.97 17.24 -0.79
CA THR A 60 -1.18 17.42 -2.03
C THR A 60 -2.01 17.13 -3.28
N TRP A 61 -2.92 16.16 -3.21
CA TRP A 61 -3.82 15.82 -4.31
C TRP A 61 -4.75 16.98 -4.67
N ARG A 62 -5.33 17.65 -3.67
CA ARG A 62 -6.19 18.82 -3.88
C ARG A 62 -5.41 20.00 -4.43
N GLN A 63 -4.17 20.18 -4.00
CA GLN A 63 -3.30 21.26 -4.49
C GLN A 63 -2.93 21.10 -5.97
N HIS A 64 -2.65 19.87 -6.42
CA HIS A 64 -2.00 19.64 -7.73
C HIS A 64 -2.84 18.86 -8.75
N VAL A 65 -3.94 18.23 -8.34
CA VAL A 65 -4.71 17.30 -9.20
C VAL A 65 -6.18 17.71 -9.27
N ASP A 66 -6.90 17.65 -8.15
CA ASP A 66 -8.33 17.99 -8.10
C ASP A 66 -8.67 18.81 -6.85
N PRO A 67 -8.72 20.15 -6.94
CA PRO A 67 -9.06 21.04 -5.82
C PRO A 67 -10.42 20.76 -5.18
N ARG A 68 -11.32 20.08 -5.91
CA ARG A 68 -12.67 19.71 -5.46
C ARG A 68 -12.72 18.34 -4.78
N ALA A 69 -11.61 17.60 -4.73
CA ALA A 69 -11.56 16.36 -3.98
C ALA A 69 -11.86 16.62 -2.49
N PRO A 70 -12.52 15.70 -1.79
CA PRO A 70 -12.80 15.83 -0.38
C PRO A 70 -11.49 15.88 0.42
N VAL A 71 -11.52 16.56 1.57
CA VAL A 71 -10.44 16.48 2.56
C VAL A 71 -10.52 15.12 3.23
N VAL A 72 -9.44 14.35 3.13
CA VAL A 72 -9.32 13.01 3.72
C VAL A 72 -8.12 13.01 4.65
N GLU A 73 -8.42 12.82 5.93
CA GLU A 73 -7.44 12.66 7.00
C GLU A 73 -6.98 11.19 7.12
N PRO A 74 -5.83 10.92 7.78
CA PRO A 74 -5.20 9.60 7.77
C PRO A 74 -6.11 8.48 8.28
N VAL A 75 -6.80 8.69 9.40
CA VAL A 75 -7.75 7.72 9.97
C VAL A 75 -8.86 7.39 8.97
N ARG A 76 -9.38 8.39 8.25
CA ARG A 76 -10.42 8.18 7.23
C ARG A 76 -9.87 7.44 6.01
N ALA A 77 -8.65 7.74 5.57
CA ALA A 77 -7.98 7.02 4.50
C ALA A 77 -7.79 5.53 4.87
N GLY A 78 -7.43 5.23 6.12
CA GLY A 78 -7.31 3.87 6.62
C GLY A 78 -8.63 3.10 6.53
N ARG A 79 -9.73 3.75 6.96
CA ARG A 79 -11.08 3.20 6.79
C ARG A 79 -11.44 2.95 5.32
N VAL A 80 -11.14 3.89 4.41
CA VAL A 80 -11.38 3.71 2.97
C VAL A 80 -10.61 2.51 2.43
N LEU A 81 -9.35 2.32 2.86
CA LEU A 81 -8.59 1.14 2.47
C LEU A 81 -9.27 -0.15 2.97
N ALA A 82 -9.76 -0.17 4.21
CA ALA A 82 -10.48 -1.31 4.77
C ALA A 82 -11.75 -1.65 3.96
N GLU A 83 -12.55 -0.62 3.61
CA GLU A 83 -13.77 -0.76 2.80
C GLU A 83 -13.45 -1.29 1.38
N ILE A 84 -12.36 -0.85 0.77
CA ILE A 84 -11.90 -1.42 -0.51
C ILE A 84 -11.46 -2.87 -0.30
N ALA A 85 -10.70 -3.17 0.75
CA ALA A 85 -10.17 -4.50 1.00
C ALA A 85 -11.27 -5.53 1.25
N SER A 86 -12.39 -5.16 1.90
CA SER A 86 -13.54 -6.05 2.09
C SER A 86 -14.20 -6.53 0.78
N ASP A 87 -14.04 -5.77 -0.31
CA ASP A 87 -14.59 -6.12 -1.62
C ASP A 87 -13.62 -6.97 -2.48
N HIS A 88 -12.44 -7.34 -1.97
CA HIS A 88 -11.39 -7.96 -2.77
C HIS A 88 -10.69 -9.11 -2.03
N ASP A 89 -10.14 -10.06 -2.80
CA ASP A 89 -9.37 -11.17 -2.26
C ASP A 89 -7.91 -10.77 -2.00
N LEU A 90 -7.40 -9.81 -2.76
CA LEU A 90 -6.09 -9.19 -2.56
C LEU A 90 -6.17 -7.68 -2.77
N THR A 91 -5.65 -6.91 -1.83
CA THR A 91 -5.48 -5.46 -1.95
C THR A 91 -4.03 -5.10 -1.65
N VAL A 92 -3.38 -4.34 -2.53
CA VAL A 92 -1.98 -3.91 -2.38
C VAL A 92 -1.91 -2.40 -2.44
N PHE A 93 -1.60 -1.74 -1.32
CA PHE A 93 -1.43 -0.29 -1.24
C PHE A 93 0.05 0.08 -1.05
N ALA A 94 0.50 1.14 -1.73
CA ALA A 94 1.86 1.65 -1.61
C ALA A 94 1.88 3.11 -1.13
N HIS A 95 2.74 3.41 -0.15
CA HIS A 95 2.97 4.76 0.38
C HIS A 95 4.40 5.21 0.05
N TYR A 96 4.62 6.51 -0.20
CA TYR A 96 5.91 7.01 -0.68
C TYR A 96 6.45 8.21 0.10
N ASP A 97 5.70 8.82 1.03
CA ASP A 97 6.14 10.09 1.63
C ASP A 97 7.31 9.91 2.61
N THR A 98 7.43 8.73 3.25
CA THR A 98 8.56 8.40 4.12
C THR A 98 9.89 8.39 3.35
N ASP A 99 9.91 7.81 2.15
CA ASP A 99 11.08 7.78 1.27
C ASP A 99 11.41 9.18 0.73
N LEU A 100 10.39 9.93 0.30
CA LEU A 100 10.57 11.31 -0.16
C LEU A 100 11.15 12.22 0.93
N ALA A 101 10.73 12.05 2.19
CA ALA A 101 11.28 12.79 3.32
C ALA A 101 12.75 12.40 3.60
N GLY A 102 13.05 11.11 3.57
CA GLY A 102 14.41 10.60 3.77
C GLY A 102 15.39 11.11 2.70
N HIS A 103 15.01 11.04 1.42
CA HIS A 103 15.79 11.63 0.33
C HIS A 103 15.96 13.16 0.45
N GLY A 104 14.96 13.85 1.00
CA GLY A 104 15.01 15.28 1.28
C GLY A 104 15.89 15.65 2.47
N ARG A 105 16.37 14.66 3.25
CA ARG A 105 17.06 14.85 4.54
C ARG A 105 16.25 15.72 5.52
N ASP A 106 14.94 15.61 5.45
CA ASP A 106 14.00 16.43 6.22
C ASP A 106 13.37 15.59 7.33
N LEU A 107 14.03 15.59 8.50
CA LEU A 107 13.58 14.82 9.66
C LEU A 107 12.18 15.25 10.12
N HIS A 108 11.84 16.54 10.03
CA HIS A 108 10.53 17.03 10.43
C HIS A 108 9.42 16.46 9.52
N ARG A 109 9.61 16.51 8.20
CA ARG A 109 8.70 15.83 7.26
C ARG A 109 8.65 14.33 7.50
N GLY A 110 9.79 13.74 7.86
CA GLY A 110 9.90 12.34 8.26
C GLY A 110 8.97 11.96 9.41
N VAL A 111 9.03 12.73 10.50
CA VAL A 111 8.15 12.54 11.66
C VAL A 111 6.68 12.67 11.26
N VAL A 112 6.32 13.72 10.53
CA VAL A 112 4.93 13.93 10.05
C VAL A 112 4.46 12.76 9.18
N ALA A 113 5.33 12.22 8.31
CA ALA A 113 4.98 11.08 7.47
C ALA A 113 4.75 9.81 8.29
N ILE A 114 5.57 9.54 9.32
CA ILE A 114 5.38 8.37 10.19
C ILE A 114 4.14 8.51 11.08
N GLU A 115 3.89 9.67 11.68
CA GLU A 115 2.65 9.93 12.45
C GLU A 115 1.40 9.75 11.57
N ARG A 116 1.51 10.15 10.30
CA ARG A 116 0.46 9.92 9.30
C ARG A 116 0.24 8.44 9.01
N VAL A 117 1.32 7.66 8.83
CA VAL A 117 1.25 6.20 8.65
C VAL A 117 0.62 5.54 9.87
N ASP A 118 1.01 5.93 11.09
CA ASP A 118 0.45 5.40 12.33
C ASP A 118 -1.05 5.65 12.44
N ALA A 119 -1.50 6.90 12.27
CA ALA A 119 -2.91 7.25 12.28
C ALA A 119 -3.72 6.52 11.18
N PHE A 120 -3.12 6.33 10.01
CA PHE A 120 -3.71 5.57 8.91
C PHE A 120 -3.88 4.08 9.26
N LEU A 121 -2.84 3.45 9.81
CA LEU A 121 -2.90 2.07 10.26
C LEU A 121 -3.92 1.89 11.38
N GLY A 122 -4.01 2.85 12.32
CA GLY A 122 -5.04 2.86 13.35
C GLY A 122 -6.47 2.85 12.78
N GLY A 123 -6.73 3.71 11.78
CA GLY A 123 -8.03 3.73 11.09
C GLY A 123 -8.33 2.46 10.30
N LEU A 124 -7.31 1.89 9.65
CA LEU A 124 -7.40 0.62 8.92
C LEU A 124 -7.73 -0.55 9.85
N VAL A 125 -6.96 -0.73 10.92
CA VAL A 125 -7.12 -1.85 11.86
C VAL A 125 -8.48 -1.82 12.55
N GLN A 126 -8.99 -0.63 12.91
CA GLN A 126 -10.33 -0.49 13.51
C GLN A 126 -11.47 -0.97 12.61
N HIS A 127 -11.27 -0.98 11.29
CA HIS A 127 -12.28 -1.35 10.30
C HIS A 127 -11.91 -2.60 9.51
N LEU A 128 -10.79 -3.26 9.86
CA LEU A 128 -10.31 -4.43 9.15
C LEU A 128 -11.26 -5.61 9.40
N PRO A 129 -11.85 -6.21 8.34
CA PRO A 129 -12.66 -7.42 8.50
C PRO A 129 -11.86 -8.54 9.15
N SER A 130 -12.51 -9.33 10.01
CA SER A 130 -11.87 -10.39 10.78
C SER A 130 -11.34 -11.55 9.94
N ASP A 131 -11.81 -11.69 8.70
CA ASP A 131 -11.36 -12.69 7.74
C ASP A 131 -10.20 -12.22 6.84
N LEU A 132 -9.74 -10.97 7.01
CA LEU A 132 -8.57 -10.46 6.31
C LEU A 132 -7.29 -10.58 7.14
N LEU A 133 -6.18 -10.79 6.44
CA LEU A 133 -4.82 -10.68 6.96
C LEU A 133 -4.21 -9.39 6.42
N LEU A 134 -3.87 -8.46 7.31
CA LEU A 134 -3.06 -7.29 6.99
C LEU A 134 -1.59 -7.64 7.16
N LEU A 135 -0.80 -7.38 6.12
CA LEU A 135 0.66 -7.38 6.15
C LEU A 135 1.16 -5.96 5.89
N VAL A 136 2.02 -5.44 6.76
CA VAL A 136 2.67 -4.13 6.59
C VAL A 136 4.18 -4.35 6.62
N THR A 137 4.85 -3.89 5.57
CA THR A 137 6.31 -3.97 5.45
C THR A 137 6.82 -2.80 4.60
N SER A 138 8.15 -2.68 4.49
CA SER A 138 8.82 -1.70 3.64
C SER A 138 9.67 -2.42 2.59
N ASP A 139 9.90 -1.81 1.45
CA ASP A 139 10.80 -2.34 0.43
C ASP A 139 12.29 -2.07 0.71
N HIS A 140 12.57 -1.06 1.54
CA HIS A 140 13.91 -0.76 2.06
C HIS A 140 13.85 0.16 3.30
N GLY A 141 15.00 0.40 3.93
CA GLY A 141 15.20 1.49 4.90
C GLY A 141 15.59 2.80 4.19
N ASN A 142 15.39 3.92 4.88
CA ASN A 142 15.81 5.27 4.48
C ASN A 142 15.64 6.22 5.67
N LEU A 143 14.41 6.33 6.17
CA LEU A 143 14.02 7.36 7.12
C LEU A 143 14.71 7.24 8.49
N GLU A 144 15.11 6.04 8.88
CA GLU A 144 15.86 5.78 10.11
C GLU A 144 17.29 6.34 10.09
N ASP A 145 17.87 6.58 8.90
CA ASP A 145 19.12 7.33 8.71
C ASP A 145 19.06 8.19 7.44
N THR A 146 18.47 9.38 7.60
CA THR A 146 18.32 10.36 6.52
C THR A 146 19.65 10.91 5.97
N THR A 147 20.81 10.56 6.54
CA THR A 147 22.10 11.12 6.10
C THR A 147 22.67 10.39 4.88
N VAL A 148 22.32 9.12 4.66
CA VAL A 148 22.94 8.25 3.65
C VAL A 148 22.03 7.87 2.48
N GLY A 149 20.73 8.18 2.54
CA GLY A 149 19.75 7.73 1.55
C GLY A 149 19.21 6.35 1.91
N HIS A 150 19.02 5.47 0.93
CA HIS A 150 18.57 4.11 1.23
C HIS A 150 19.61 3.37 2.07
N THR A 151 19.14 2.60 3.05
CA THR A 151 19.98 1.78 3.90
C THR A 151 19.79 0.29 3.59
N SER A 152 20.68 -0.53 4.12
CA SER A 152 20.53 -1.99 4.15
C SER A 152 19.99 -2.49 5.49
N ASN A 153 19.31 -1.64 6.27
CA ASN A 153 18.69 -2.05 7.52
C ASN A 153 17.52 -2.99 7.24
N ASP A 154 17.27 -3.91 8.17
CA ASP A 154 16.10 -4.77 8.11
C ASP A 154 14.82 -3.94 8.20
N VAL A 155 13.82 -4.35 7.42
CA VAL A 155 12.50 -3.72 7.37
C VAL A 155 11.52 -4.44 8.28
N PRO A 156 10.54 -3.73 8.89
CA PRO A 156 9.56 -4.38 9.73
C PRO A 156 8.63 -5.29 8.93
N LEU A 157 8.11 -6.33 9.58
CA LEU A 157 6.93 -7.06 9.16
C LEU A 157 5.90 -7.02 10.30
N LEU A 158 4.84 -6.25 10.11
CA LEU A 158 3.72 -6.20 11.04
C LEU A 158 2.55 -7.00 10.45
N THR A 159 1.85 -7.76 11.30
CA THR A 159 0.73 -8.59 10.87
C THR A 159 -0.48 -8.39 11.79
N VAL A 160 -1.67 -8.37 11.21
CA VAL A 160 -2.94 -8.30 11.93
C VAL A 160 -3.94 -9.27 11.28
N GLY A 161 -4.53 -10.16 12.07
CA GLY A 161 -5.49 -11.17 11.61
C GLY A 161 -5.03 -12.62 11.82
N VAL A 162 -5.90 -13.58 11.51
CA VAL A 162 -5.73 -15.01 11.84
C VAL A 162 -4.46 -15.62 11.23
N GLY A 163 -4.04 -15.17 10.06
CA GLY A 163 -2.82 -15.66 9.39
C GLY A 163 -1.50 -15.02 9.87
N GLY A 164 -1.54 -14.14 10.87
CA GLY A 164 -0.38 -13.36 11.32
C GLY A 164 0.81 -14.20 11.81
N PRO A 165 0.62 -15.19 12.71
CA PRO A 165 1.72 -16.03 13.19
C PRO A 165 2.44 -16.79 12.06
N ALA A 166 1.69 -17.37 11.12
CA ALA A 166 2.26 -18.08 9.98
C ALA A 166 3.06 -17.15 9.04
N ALA A 167 2.60 -15.90 8.87
CA ALA A 167 3.34 -14.90 8.11
C ALA A 167 4.68 -14.56 8.76
N VAL A 168 4.70 -14.31 10.08
CA VAL A 168 5.92 -13.98 10.83
C VAL A 168 6.92 -15.14 10.84
N GLU A 169 6.45 -16.38 10.84
CA GLU A 169 7.30 -17.56 10.80
C GLU A 169 8.00 -17.73 9.44
N ARG A 170 7.24 -17.51 8.36
CA ARG A 170 7.64 -17.85 6.97
C ARG A 170 8.32 -16.71 6.21
N ILE A 171 8.02 -15.45 6.54
CA ILE A 171 8.56 -14.28 5.83
C ILE A 171 9.76 -13.74 6.63
N ARG A 172 10.96 -13.94 6.09
CA ARG A 172 12.24 -13.44 6.61
C ARG A 172 12.86 -12.37 5.71
N SER A 173 12.35 -12.23 4.49
CA SER A 173 12.75 -11.22 3.52
C SER A 173 11.56 -10.79 2.67
N ILE A 174 11.65 -9.60 2.05
CA ILE A 174 10.60 -9.11 1.14
C ILE A 174 10.33 -10.07 -0.04
N ARG A 175 11.31 -10.89 -0.42
CA ARG A 175 11.18 -11.88 -1.50
C ARG A 175 10.17 -12.97 -1.18
N GLU A 176 9.91 -13.20 0.11
CA GLU A 176 8.99 -14.25 0.59
C GLU A 176 7.55 -13.73 0.77
N VAL A 177 7.32 -12.41 0.69
CA VAL A 177 5.97 -11.84 0.77
C VAL A 177 5.09 -12.34 -0.38
N THR A 178 5.60 -12.31 -1.60
CA THR A 178 4.83 -12.74 -2.79
C THR A 178 4.45 -14.23 -2.72
N PRO A 179 5.39 -15.19 -2.55
CA PRO A 179 5.00 -16.60 -2.46
C PRO A 179 4.08 -16.88 -1.27
N PHE A 180 4.28 -16.24 -0.11
CA PHE A 180 3.37 -16.39 1.02
C PHE A 180 1.94 -15.95 0.69
N VAL A 181 1.77 -14.80 0.03
CA VAL A 181 0.46 -14.29 -0.37
C VAL A 181 -0.20 -15.20 -1.41
N LEU A 182 0.57 -15.72 -2.39
CA LEU A 182 0.05 -16.64 -3.39
C LEU A 182 -0.46 -17.93 -2.76
N ASP A 183 0.30 -18.54 -1.85
CA ASP A 183 -0.10 -19.76 -1.14
C ASP A 183 -1.42 -19.55 -0.37
N LEU A 184 -1.58 -18.39 0.28
CA LEU A 184 -2.79 -18.04 1.02
C LEU A 184 -4.01 -17.89 0.10
N LEU A 185 -3.83 -17.30 -1.08
CA LEU A 185 -4.90 -17.14 -2.07
C LEU A 185 -5.30 -18.48 -2.69
N GLU A 186 -4.34 -19.38 -2.93
CA GLU A 186 -4.58 -20.71 -3.46
C GLU A 186 -5.30 -21.63 -2.45
N SER A 187 -4.91 -21.55 -1.16
CA SER A 187 -5.58 -22.29 -0.10
C SER A 187 -7.04 -21.83 0.06
N ARG A 188 -7.29 -20.51 0.01
CA ARG A 188 -8.65 -19.94 0.06
C ARG A 188 -9.50 -20.35 -1.14
N ALA A 189 -8.90 -20.48 -2.32
CA ALA A 189 -9.57 -20.93 -3.53
C ALA A 189 -9.86 -22.45 -3.57
N GLY A 190 -9.52 -23.20 -2.50
CA GLY A 190 -9.74 -24.64 -2.39
C GLY A 190 -8.83 -25.47 -3.29
N ARG A 191 -7.66 -24.95 -3.69
CA ARG A 191 -6.77 -25.58 -4.67
C ARG A 191 -5.54 -26.25 -4.08
N THR A 192 -5.31 -26.08 -2.78
CA THR A 192 -4.22 -26.74 -2.06
C THR A 192 -4.80 -27.41 -0.82
N SER A 193 -4.79 -28.75 -0.80
CA SER A 193 -4.97 -29.52 0.41
C SER A 193 -3.78 -29.23 1.32
N LEU A 194 -4.03 -28.64 2.49
CA LEU A 194 -3.10 -28.71 3.62
C LEU A 194 -3.10 -30.16 4.14
N MET A 195 -2.50 -31.07 3.36
CA MET A 195 -2.03 -32.36 3.81
C MET A 195 -0.54 -32.44 3.54
N GLY A 196 0.22 -32.08 4.57
CA GLY A 196 1.54 -32.61 4.84
C GLY A 196 1.52 -33.16 6.27
N SER A 197 0.85 -34.30 6.46
CA SER A 197 1.04 -35.15 7.63
C SER A 197 2.41 -35.81 7.50
N GLY A 198 3.27 -35.61 8.49
CA GLY A 198 4.56 -36.27 8.63
C GLY A 198 5.26 -35.80 9.89
#